data_AF-A7T3A1-F1
#
_entry.id   AF-A7T3A1-F1
#
_cell.length_a   1.000
_cell.length_b   1.000
_cell.length_c   1.000
_cell.angle_alpha   90.00
_cell.angle_beta   90.00
_cell.angle_gamma   90.00
#
_symmetry.space_group_name_H-M   'P 1'
#
loop_
_entity.id
_entity.type
_entity.pdbx_description
1 polymer ?
#
loop_
_entity_poly.entity_id
_entity_poly.type
_entity_poly.pdbx_seq_one_letter_code
_entity_poly.pdbx_strand_id
1 'polypeptide(L)'
;MAASGGPDFDFVKNIVRDKLIDILESVPGKKDLVIDPRLMKPLDHIAGAAFLKEHGVDKIFKLDYEKITLGCDKRIYLLRPRMVLTKYVADCILDEFEFEIIPIDKDLLSMELPEFFNDFFL
;
A
#
# COMPACT_ATOMS: atom_id res chain seq x y z
N MET A 1 -12.86 28.32 29.35
CA MET A 1 -12.32 27.94 28.03
C MET A 1 -12.99 26.63 27.64
N ALA A 2 -13.97 26.68 26.73
CA ALA A 2 -14.74 25.50 26.36
C ALA A 2 -13.82 24.55 25.57
N ALA A 3 -13.61 23.35 26.10
CA ALA A 3 -13.11 22.24 25.29
C ALA A 3 -14.15 22.03 24.18
N SER A 4 -13.76 22.23 22.93
CA SER A 4 -14.59 21.92 21.78
C SER A 4 -14.85 20.41 21.82
N GLY A 5 -16.05 20.01 22.24
CA GLY A 5 -16.49 18.61 22.42
C GLY A 5 -16.69 17.85 21.12
N GLY A 6 -15.82 18.05 20.14
CA GLY A 6 -15.73 17.24 18.95
C GLY A 6 -14.82 16.03 19.16
N PRO A 7 -14.90 15.03 18.28
CA PRO A 7 -13.96 13.90 18.31
C PRO A 7 -12.51 14.39 18.17
N ASP A 8 -11.61 13.84 18.99
CA ASP A 8 -10.17 14.11 18.94
C ASP A 8 -9.54 13.39 17.75
N PHE A 9 -9.37 14.12 16.65
CA PHE A 9 -8.74 13.60 15.43
C PHE A 9 -7.22 13.44 15.57
N ASP A 10 -6.58 14.16 16.50
CA ASP A 10 -5.15 14.01 16.76
C ASP A 10 -4.86 12.66 17.42
N PHE A 11 -5.74 12.20 18.30
CA PHE A 11 -5.67 10.86 18.87
C PHE A 11 -5.74 9.76 17.80
N VAL A 12 -6.70 9.84 16.88
CA VAL A 12 -6.82 8.86 15.77
C VAL A 12 -5.59 8.88 14.88
N LYS A 13 -5.08 10.08 14.56
CA LYS A 13 -3.87 10.25 13.77
C LYS A 13 -2.65 9.62 14.45
N ASN A 14 -2.53 9.72 15.77
CA ASN A 14 -1.45 9.08 16.52
C ASN A 14 -1.54 7.55 16.47
N ILE A 15 -2.74 6.96 16.63
CA ILE A 15 -2.92 5.50 16.48
C ILE A 15 -2.49 5.02 15.09
N VAL A 16 -2.89 5.73 14.04
CA VAL A 16 -2.52 5.35 12.66
C VAL A 16 -1.01 5.53 12.45
N ARG A 17 -0.42 6.58 13.02
CA ARG A 17 1.02 6.81 12.97
C ARG A 17 1.78 5.69 13.65
N ASP A 18 1.42 5.29 14.86
CA ASP A 18 2.08 4.21 15.61
C ASP A 18 2.04 2.89 14.83
N LYS A 19 0.87 2.54 14.25
CA LYS A 19 0.77 1.35 13.38
C LYS A 19 1.66 1.44 12.13
N LEU A 20 1.81 2.64 11.57
CA LEU A 20 2.72 2.84 10.44
C LEU A 20 4.18 2.65 10.86
N ILE A 21 4.56 3.10 12.06
CA ILE A 21 5.89 2.84 12.64
C ILE A 21 6.11 1.34 12.74
N ASP A 22 5.19 0.61 13.38
CA ASP A 22 5.30 -0.84 13.56
C ASP A 22 5.54 -1.57 12.24
N ILE A 23 4.82 -1.19 11.18
CA ILE A 23 4.99 -1.76 9.84
C ILE A 23 6.35 -1.41 9.26
N LEU A 24 6.77 -0.15 9.33
CA LEU A 24 8.06 0.29 8.78
C LEU A 24 9.21 -0.41 9.51
N GLU A 25 9.15 -0.51 10.84
CA GLU A 25 10.19 -1.11 11.67
C GLU A 25 10.21 -2.64 11.62
N SER A 26 9.09 -3.28 11.23
CA SER A 26 9.04 -4.73 10.98
C SER A 26 10.02 -5.19 9.88
N VAL A 27 10.41 -4.27 8.97
CA VAL A 27 11.43 -4.49 7.94
C VAL A 27 12.68 -3.70 8.33
N PRO A 28 13.67 -4.30 9.02
CA PRO A 28 14.84 -3.57 9.52
C PRO A 28 15.79 -3.13 8.39
N GLY A 29 16.48 -2.02 8.61
CA GLY A 29 17.45 -1.44 7.67
C GLY A 29 16.82 -0.49 6.66
N LYS A 30 17.60 -0.15 5.63
CA LYS A 30 17.19 0.76 4.55
C LYS A 30 16.15 0.09 3.65
N LYS A 31 15.05 0.77 3.36
CA LYS A 31 13.97 0.26 2.50
C LYS A 31 13.38 1.38 1.66
N ASP A 32 12.73 1.05 0.56
CA ASP A 32 11.93 2.01 -0.20
C ASP A 32 10.44 1.84 0.09
N LEU A 33 9.70 2.93 -0.05
CA LEU A 33 8.24 2.94 0.08
C LEU A 33 7.62 3.24 -1.27
N VAL A 34 6.78 2.34 -1.77
CA VAL A 34 6.03 2.49 -3.02
C VAL A 34 4.57 2.76 -2.69
N ILE A 35 4.00 3.87 -3.16
CA ILE A 35 2.69 4.35 -2.72
C ILE A 35 1.74 4.52 -3.91
N ASP A 36 0.52 4.00 -3.81
CA ASP A 36 -0.58 4.36 -4.71
C ASP A 36 -0.76 5.90 -4.69
N PRO A 37 -0.70 6.60 -5.84
CA PRO A 37 -0.85 8.05 -5.91
C PRO A 37 -2.07 8.61 -5.17
N ARG A 38 -3.16 7.84 -5.07
CA ARG A 38 -4.40 8.22 -4.36
C ARG A 38 -4.24 8.25 -2.84
N LEU A 39 -3.23 7.57 -2.29
CA LEU A 39 -2.93 7.55 -0.85
C LEU A 39 -1.90 8.60 -0.43
N MET A 40 -1.19 9.24 -1.36
CA MET A 40 -0.13 10.18 -1.00
C MET A 40 -0.63 11.37 -0.17
N LYS A 41 -1.73 12.01 -0.58
CA LYS A 41 -2.31 13.14 0.16
C LYS A 41 -2.81 12.72 1.55
N PRO A 42 -3.62 11.65 1.70
CA PRO A 42 -3.97 11.11 3.02
C PRO A 42 -2.76 10.79 3.89
N LEU A 43 -1.73 10.17 3.31
CA LEU A 43 -0.52 9.79 4.05
C LEU A 43 0.23 11.03 4.55
N ASP A 44 0.36 12.08 3.75
CA ASP A 44 1.08 13.30 4.14
C ASP A 44 0.45 14.00 5.36
N HIS A 45 -0.87 13.88 5.53
CA HIS A 45 -1.56 14.34 6.74
C HIS A 45 -1.21 13.53 8.00
N ILE A 46 -0.70 12.31 7.86
CA ILE A 46 -0.33 11.40 8.96
C ILE A 46 1.21 11.40 9.17
N ALA A 47 1.97 11.26 8.09
CA ALA A 47 3.40 11.02 8.07
C ALA A 47 4.02 11.69 6.83
N GLY A 48 4.73 12.80 7.06
CA GLY A 48 5.50 13.46 6.01
C GLY A 48 6.81 12.72 5.69
N ALA A 49 7.50 13.14 4.63
CA ALA A 49 8.72 12.49 4.16
C ALA A 49 9.85 12.41 5.20
N ALA A 50 10.00 13.42 6.08
CA ALA A 50 11.01 13.42 7.14
C ALA A 50 10.77 12.29 8.16
N PHE A 51 9.52 12.15 8.62
CA PHE A 51 9.10 11.09 9.53
C PHE A 51 9.32 9.70 8.93
N LEU A 52 8.97 9.51 7.66
CA LEU A 52 9.20 8.23 6.97
C LEU A 52 10.71 7.88 6.90
N LYS A 53 11.56 8.89 6.65
CA LYS A 53 13.01 8.71 6.61
C LYS A 53 13.61 8.34 7.97
N GLU A 54 13.07 8.88 9.06
CA GLU A 54 13.47 8.52 10.43
C GLU A 54 13.23 7.03 10.73
N HIS A 55 12.31 6.38 10.01
CA HIS A 55 11.99 4.96 10.16
C HIS A 55 12.54 4.08 9.02
N GLY A 56 13.62 4.55 8.39
CA GLY A 56 14.44 3.78 7.45
C GLY A 56 13.96 3.78 6.00
N VAL A 57 13.00 4.64 5.64
CA VAL A 57 12.61 4.84 4.23
C VAL A 57 13.65 5.71 3.52
N ASP A 58 14.31 5.18 2.48
CA ASP A 58 15.29 5.91 1.67
C ASP A 58 14.62 6.70 0.55
N LYS A 59 13.94 5.99 -0.35
CA LYS A 59 13.21 6.59 -1.45
C LYS A 59 11.73 6.29 -1.34
N ILE A 60 10.95 7.27 -1.78
CA ILE A 60 9.51 7.16 -1.92
C ILE A 60 9.21 7.18 -3.41
N PHE A 61 8.63 6.09 -3.90
CA PHE A 61 8.18 5.97 -5.28
C PHE A 61 6.67 6.06 -5.34
N LYS A 62 6.18 6.67 -6.41
CA LYS A 62 4.78 6.53 -6.79
C LYS A 62 4.62 5.18 -7.48
N LEU A 63 3.55 4.48 -7.16
CA LEU A 63 3.15 3.33 -7.94
C LEU A 63 2.73 3.84 -9.33
N ASP A 64 3.55 3.53 -10.32
CA ASP A 64 3.28 3.71 -11.74
C ASP A 64 3.41 2.34 -12.39
N TYR A 65 2.73 2.10 -13.52
CA TYR A 65 2.69 0.79 -14.19
C TYR A 65 4.03 0.37 -14.85
N GLU A 66 5.11 1.05 -14.49
CA GLU A 66 6.47 0.74 -14.87
C GLU A 66 7.24 0.06 -13.74
N LYS A 67 7.97 -1.00 -14.09
CA LYS A 67 8.77 -1.77 -13.13
C LYS A 67 9.82 -0.86 -12.49
N ILE A 68 9.81 -0.80 -11.16
CA ILE A 68 10.79 -0.01 -10.40
C ILE A 68 12.12 -0.77 -10.41
N THR A 69 13.08 -0.30 -11.20
CA THR A 69 14.42 -0.91 -11.35
C THR A 69 15.49 -0.31 -10.44
N LEU A 70 15.21 0.84 -9.83
CA LEU A 70 16.14 1.58 -8.97
C LEU A 70 15.74 1.47 -7.51
N GLY A 71 16.70 1.60 -6.59
CA GLY A 71 16.44 1.67 -5.15
C GLY A 71 17.06 0.53 -4.34
N CYS A 72 16.50 0.29 -3.16
CA CYS A 72 16.82 -0.80 -2.25
C CYS A 72 16.20 -2.13 -2.69
N ASP A 73 16.81 -3.21 -2.21
CA ASP A 73 16.31 -4.59 -2.28
C ASP A 73 15.01 -4.77 -1.48
N LYS A 74 14.88 -4.05 -0.36
CA LYS A 74 13.69 -4.06 0.49
C LYS A 74 12.71 -2.97 0.06
N ARG A 75 11.46 -3.36 -0.19
CA ARG A 75 10.37 -2.43 -0.53
C ARG A 75 9.12 -2.73 0.26
N ILE A 76 8.44 -1.67 0.69
CA ILE A 76 7.10 -1.75 1.29
C ILE A 76 6.14 -1.11 0.29
N TYR A 77 5.05 -1.80 0.00
CA TYR A 77 4.00 -1.32 -0.91
C TYR A 77 2.78 -0.90 -0.11
N LEU A 78 2.38 0.37 -0.25
CA LEU A 78 1.17 0.92 0.33
C LEU A 78 0.14 1.17 -0.78
N LEU A 79 -0.82 0.25 -0.90
CA LEU A 79 -1.85 0.25 -1.92
C LEU A 79 -3.25 0.19 -1.31
N ARG A 80 -4.24 0.70 -2.06
CA ARG A 80 -5.64 0.44 -1.77
C ARG A 80 -5.95 -1.02 -2.12
N PRO A 81 -6.90 -1.68 -1.43
CA PRO A 81 -7.25 -3.07 -1.68
C PRO A 81 -8.01 -3.23 -3.01
N ARG A 82 -7.29 -3.13 -4.12
CA ARG A 82 -7.79 -3.34 -5.49
C ARG A 82 -6.96 -4.40 -6.17
N MET A 83 -7.64 -5.35 -6.79
CA MET A 83 -6.97 -6.53 -7.36
C MET A 83 -6.03 -6.19 -8.50
N VAL A 84 -6.38 -5.20 -9.32
CA VAL A 84 -5.49 -4.69 -10.38
C VAL A 84 -4.15 -4.21 -9.80
N LEU A 85 -4.15 -3.55 -8.64
CA LEU A 85 -2.92 -3.08 -8.00
C LEU A 85 -2.12 -4.23 -7.39
N THR A 86 -2.81 -5.17 -6.75
CA THR A 86 -2.16 -6.37 -6.19
C THR A 86 -1.50 -7.21 -7.29
N LYS A 87 -2.21 -7.44 -8.41
CA LYS A 87 -1.66 -8.11 -9.59
C LYS A 87 -0.42 -7.38 -10.10
N TYR A 88 -0.51 -6.06 -10.30
CA TYR A 88 0.62 -5.27 -10.78
C TYR A 88 1.87 -5.40 -9.87
N VAL A 89 1.67 -5.36 -8.54
CA VAL A 89 2.77 -5.58 -7.59
C VAL A 89 3.31 -7.01 -7.69
N ALA A 90 2.45 -8.01 -7.86
CA ALA A 90 2.86 -9.40 -8.05
C ALA A 90 3.70 -9.56 -9.33
N ASP A 91 3.27 -8.99 -10.45
CA ASP A 91 3.99 -8.99 -11.73
C ASP A 91 5.37 -8.32 -11.58
N CYS A 92 5.46 -7.22 -10.82
CA CYS A 92 6.74 -6.55 -10.55
C CYS A 92 7.73 -7.41 -9.76
N ILE A 93 7.24 -8.27 -8.86
CA ILE A 93 8.05 -9.09 -7.95
C ILE A 93 8.40 -10.43 -8.60
N LEU A 94 7.46 -11.02 -9.34
CA LEU A 94 7.53 -12.40 -9.83
C LEU A 94 7.81 -12.50 -11.33
N ASP A 95 8.04 -11.36 -12.00
CA ASP A 95 8.25 -11.19 -13.45
C ASP A 95 7.06 -11.59 -14.33
N GLU A 96 6.38 -12.70 -14.03
CA GLU A 96 5.12 -13.13 -14.63
C GLU A 96 4.28 -13.80 -13.54
N PHE A 97 3.37 -13.06 -12.91
CA PHE A 97 2.39 -13.67 -12.01
C PHE A 97 1.12 -13.98 -12.79
N GLU A 98 1.02 -15.20 -13.29
CA GLU A 98 -0.22 -15.74 -13.85
C GLU A 98 -1.26 -15.89 -12.73
N PHE A 99 -2.03 -14.82 -12.49
CA PHE A 99 -3.32 -14.86 -11.78
C PHE A 99 -4.31 -15.64 -12.66
N GLU A 100 -4.07 -16.93 -12.85
CA GLU A 100 -4.96 -17.77 -13.65
C GLU A 100 -6.21 -18.06 -12.84
N ILE A 101 -6.09 -18.60 -11.63
CA ILE A 101 -7.23 -19.01 -10.80
C ILE A 101 -6.80 -19.13 -9.33
N ILE A 102 -7.57 -18.56 -8.40
CA ILE A 102 -7.42 -18.80 -6.96
C ILE A 102 -8.38 -19.96 -6.56
N PRO A 103 -7.88 -21.06 -5.98
CA PRO A 103 -8.74 -22.08 -5.41
C PRO A 103 -9.38 -21.56 -4.11
N ILE A 104 -10.69 -21.39 -4.13
CA ILE A 104 -11.49 -20.95 -2.98
C ILE A 104 -11.98 -22.14 -2.15
N ASP A 105 -12.24 -23.27 -2.81
CA ASP A 105 -12.56 -24.56 -2.18
C ASP A 105 -12.06 -25.73 -3.05
N LYS A 106 -12.27 -26.97 -2.59
CA LYS A 106 -11.84 -28.21 -3.28
C LYS A 106 -12.37 -28.34 -4.70
N ASP A 107 -13.51 -27.72 -4.99
CA ASP A 107 -14.21 -27.73 -6.27
C ASP A 107 -14.54 -26.32 -6.78
N LEU A 108 -14.06 -25.26 -6.12
CA LEU A 108 -14.31 -23.88 -6.51
C LEU A 108 -13.02 -23.15 -6.84
N LEU A 109 -12.98 -22.70 -8.08
CA LEU A 109 -11.89 -21.95 -8.69
C LEU A 109 -12.45 -20.57 -9.04
N SER A 110 -11.86 -19.51 -8.48
CA SER A 110 -12.30 -18.11 -8.69
C SER A 110 -11.16 -17.26 -9.21
N MET A 111 -11.44 -16.43 -10.20
CA MET A 111 -10.51 -15.36 -10.61
C MET A 111 -10.56 -14.16 -9.66
N GLU A 112 -11.56 -14.10 -8.77
CA GLU A 112 -11.84 -13.02 -7.82
C GLU A 112 -11.79 -11.63 -8.47
N LEU A 113 -12.35 -11.40 -9.66
CA LEU A 113 -12.36 -10.05 -10.26
C LEU A 113 -13.72 -9.36 -10.00
N PRO A 114 -13.94 -8.68 -8.85
CA PRO A 114 -15.23 -8.04 -8.56
C PRO A 114 -15.58 -6.92 -9.55
N GLU A 115 -14.57 -6.36 -10.24
CA GLU A 115 -14.74 -5.31 -11.24
C GLU A 115 -14.97 -5.86 -12.67
N PHE A 116 -14.72 -7.15 -12.93
CA PHE A 116 -14.81 -7.76 -14.27
C PHE A 116 -16.17 -7.55 -14.92
N PHE A 117 -17.25 -7.61 -14.15
CA PHE A 117 -18.58 -7.41 -14.69
C PHE A 117 -18.77 -5.99 -15.22
N ASN A 118 -18.28 -4.97 -14.50
CA ASN A 118 -18.44 -3.58 -14.91
C ASN A 118 -17.52 -3.22 -16.09
N ASP A 119 -16.32 -3.79 -16.15
CA ASP A 119 -15.35 -3.43 -17.20
C ASP A 119 -15.65 -4.08 -18.57
N PHE A 120 -16.39 -5.20 -18.59
CA PHE A 120 -16.64 -5.97 -19.81
C PHE A 120 -18.09 -6.00 -20.27
N PHE A 121 -19.06 -5.77 -19.38
CA PHE A 121 -20.48 -5.92 -19.70
C PHE A 121 -21.29 -4.62 -19.58
N LEU A 122 -20.68 -3.52 -19.15
CA LEU A 122 -21.28 -2.19 -19.09
C LEU A 122 -20.43 -1.17 -19.85
#